data_AF-A0A976Q326-F1
#
_entry.id   AF-A0A976Q326-F1
#
_cell.length_a   1.000
_cell.length_b   1.000
_cell.length_c   1.000
_cell.angle_alpha   90.00
_cell.angle_beta   90.00
_cell.angle_gamma   90.00
#
_symmetry.space_group_name_H-M   'P 1'
#
loop_
_entity.id
_entity.type
_entity.pdbx_description
1 polymer ?
#
loop_
_entity_poly.entity_id
_entity_poly.type
_entity_poly.pdbx_seq_one_letter_code
_entity_poly.pdbx_strand_id
1 'polypeptide(L)'
;MAIHRTDVDVWDVINAAATKPFGFLPLCPGPGLGGHCIPIDPFYLVWQARAVGCDTRFVELEGEINRSMPGYVVRRVGEARNDDGKSL
;
A
#
# COMPACT_ATOMS: atom_id res chain seq x y z
N MET A 1 -1.70 6.70 3.03
CA MET A 1 -1.30 7.26 4.33
C MET A 1 -1.05 8.77 4.26
N ALA A 2 -0.09 9.26 3.48
CA ALA A 2 0.28 10.68 3.45
C ALA A 2 -0.88 11.63 3.07
N ILE A 3 -1.69 11.26 2.07
CA ILE A 3 -2.82 12.08 1.58
C ILE A 3 -3.87 12.38 2.67
N HIS A 4 -4.03 11.51 3.68
CA HIS A 4 -4.96 11.78 4.79
C HIS A 4 -4.55 12.95 5.68
N ARG A 5 -3.33 13.46 5.54
CA ARG A 5 -2.83 14.65 6.24
C ARG A 5 -3.01 15.93 5.42
N THR A 6 -3.71 15.84 4.30
CA THR A 6 -3.94 16.91 3.33
C THR A 6 -5.42 16.98 2.97
N ASP A 7 -5.84 18.06 2.33
CA ASP A 7 -7.22 18.27 1.85
C ASP A 7 -7.44 17.71 0.42
N VAL A 8 -6.78 16.60 0.08
CA VAL A 8 -6.78 16.03 -1.27
C VAL A 8 -7.48 14.68 -1.27
N ASP A 9 -8.34 14.45 -2.27
CA ASP A 9 -8.93 13.12 -2.51
C ASP A 9 -7.98 12.27 -3.38
N VAL A 10 -7.59 11.11 -2.84
CA VAL A 10 -6.75 10.13 -3.55
C VAL A 10 -7.43 9.58 -4.81
N TRP A 11 -8.77 9.47 -4.82
CA TRP A 11 -9.51 8.95 -5.96
C TRP A 11 -9.46 9.91 -7.13
N ASP A 12 -9.63 11.21 -6.88
CA ASP A 12 -9.51 12.24 -7.91
C ASP A 12 -8.10 12.28 -8.50
N VAL A 13 -7.06 12.15 -7.65
CA VAL A 13 -5.66 12.09 -8.10
C VAL A 13 -5.44 10.89 -9.03
N ILE A 14 -5.94 9.70 -8.66
CA ILE A 14 -5.81 8.49 -9.49
C ILE A 14 -6.58 8.64 -10.79
N ASN A 15 -7.82 9.13 -10.74
CA ASN A 15 -8.67 9.32 -11.91
C ASN A 15 -8.04 10.32 -12.89
N ALA A 16 -7.54 11.46 -12.38
CA ALA A 16 -6.84 12.44 -13.20
C ALA A 16 -5.56 11.86 -13.81
N ALA A 17 -4.75 11.12 -13.03
CA ALA A 17 -3.54 10.48 -13.54
C ALA A 17 -3.84 9.40 -14.59
N ALA A 18 -4.96 8.67 -14.45
CA ALA A 18 -5.41 7.64 -15.38
C ALA A 18 -5.82 8.18 -16.76
N THR A 19 -6.05 9.49 -16.90
CA THR A 19 -6.31 10.10 -18.21
C THR A 19 -5.09 10.15 -19.13
N LYS A 20 -3.88 9.91 -18.60
CA LYS A 20 -2.66 9.90 -19.42
C LYS A 20 -2.66 8.68 -20.34
N PRO A 21 -2.40 8.86 -21.65
CA PRO A 21 -2.40 7.74 -22.60
C PRO A 21 -1.19 6.82 -22.46
N PHE A 22 -0.25 7.11 -21.53
CA PHE A 22 0.96 6.34 -21.31
C PHE A 22 1.47 6.52 -19.87
N GLY A 23 2.32 5.59 -19.44
CA GLY A 23 3.14 5.74 -18.23
C GLY A 23 2.37 5.71 -16.91
N PHE A 24 1.09 5.35 -16.91
CA PHE A 24 0.30 5.21 -15.70
C PHE A 24 -0.63 3.99 -15.80
N LEU A 25 -0.44 3.04 -14.88
CA LEU A 25 -1.37 1.95 -14.65
C LEU A 25 -2.10 2.26 -13.34
N PRO A 26 -3.43 2.47 -13.35
CA PRO A 26 -4.16 2.78 -12.13
C PRO A 26 -4.13 1.59 -11.15
N LEU A 27 -3.59 1.84 -9.96
CA LEU A 27 -3.63 0.94 -8.82
C LEU A 27 -4.40 1.63 -7.69
N CYS A 28 -5.46 0.98 -7.21
CA CYS A 28 -6.32 1.56 -6.19
C CYS A 28 -5.80 1.25 -4.78
N PRO A 29 -5.78 2.23 -3.86
CA PRO A 29 -5.40 1.99 -2.47
C PRO A 29 -6.39 1.02 -1.80
N GLY A 30 -5.88 0.20 -0.90
CA GLY A 30 -6.67 -0.79 -0.18
C GLY A 30 -6.11 -1.08 1.22
N PRO A 31 -6.71 -2.01 1.96
CA PRO A 31 -6.30 -2.34 3.33
C PRO A 31 -4.99 -3.12 3.40
N GLY A 32 -4.42 -3.53 2.26
CA GLY A 32 -3.19 -4.30 2.17
C GLY A 32 -3.24 -5.24 0.97
N LEU A 33 -2.27 -6.15 0.91
CA LEU A 33 -2.19 -7.16 -0.13
C LEU A 33 -2.96 -8.42 0.28
N GLY A 34 -3.64 -9.02 -0.70
CA GLY A 34 -4.25 -10.34 -0.59
C GLY A 34 -3.65 -11.32 -1.60
N GLY A 35 -4.11 -12.58 -1.56
CA GLY A 35 -3.61 -13.64 -2.45
C GLY A 35 -2.18 -14.09 -2.13
N HIS A 36 -1.62 -14.99 -2.93
CA HIS A 36 -0.28 -15.54 -2.71
C HIS A 36 0.80 -14.89 -3.59
N CYS A 37 0.46 -14.45 -4.81
CA CYS A 37 1.48 -14.04 -5.79
C CYS A 37 2.29 -12.83 -5.31
N ILE A 38 1.62 -11.75 -4.89
CA ILE A 38 2.30 -10.50 -4.48
C ILE A 38 3.03 -10.66 -3.13
N PRO A 39 2.47 -11.35 -2.12
CA PRO A 39 3.17 -11.51 -0.84
C PRO A 39 4.34 -12.51 -0.86
N ILE A 40 4.41 -13.42 -1.85
CA ILE A 40 5.41 -14.50 -1.88
C ILE A 40 6.42 -14.30 -3.01
N ASP A 41 5.94 -14.14 -4.25
CA ASP A 41 6.80 -14.25 -5.43
C ASP A 41 7.91 -13.18 -5.46
N PRO A 42 7.65 -11.89 -5.14
CA PRO A 42 8.70 -10.88 -5.06
C PRO A 42 9.74 -11.20 -3.98
N PHE A 43 9.33 -11.76 -2.84
CA PHE A 43 10.25 -12.10 -1.75
C PHE A 43 11.09 -13.33 -2.05
N TYR A 44 10.56 -14.27 -2.84
CA TYR A 44 11.35 -15.36 -3.37
C TYR A 44 12.48 -14.83 -4.26
N LEU A 45 12.19 -13.85 -5.13
CA LEU A 45 13.21 -13.20 -5.96
C LEU A 45 14.21 -12.38 -5.13
N VAL A 46 13.76 -11.70 -4.07
CA VAL A 46 14.65 -11.00 -3.12
C VAL A 46 15.63 -12.00 -2.49
N TRP A 47 15.13 -13.16 -2.04
CA TRP A 47 15.98 -14.21 -1.47
C TRP A 47 17.00 -14.73 -2.49
N GLN A 48 16.57 -14.98 -3.73
CA GLN A 48 17.46 -15.43 -4.79
C GLN A 48 18.51 -14.36 -5.16
N ALA A 49 18.12 -13.08 -5.22
CA ALA A 49 19.02 -11.96 -5.52
C ALA A 49 20.10 -11.80 -4.44
N ARG A 50 19.74 -11.94 -3.17
CA ARG A 50 20.70 -11.91 -2.06
C ARG A 50 21.75 -13.02 -2.16
N ALA A 51 21.39 -14.21 -2.65
CA ALA A 51 22.33 -15.31 -2.84
C ALA A 51 23.44 -14.99 -3.85
N VAL A 52 23.22 -14.03 -4.76
CA VAL A 52 24.22 -13.54 -5.73
C VAL A 52 24.77 -12.16 -5.37
N GLY A 53 24.55 -11.69 -4.14
CA GLY A 53 25.05 -10.40 -3.65
C GLY A 53 24.32 -9.17 -4.22
N CYS A 54 23.08 -9.35 -4.71
CA CYS A 54 22.25 -8.26 -5.22
C CYS A 54 21.15 -7.89 -4.21
N ASP A 55 21.23 -6.69 -3.64
CA ASP A 55 20.21 -6.18 -2.73
C ASP A 55 19.02 -5.57 -3.47
N THR A 56 17.81 -5.89 -3.03
CA THR A 56 16.54 -5.48 -3.66
C THR A 56 15.70 -4.62 -2.72
N ARG A 57 16.32 -3.55 -2.20
CA ARG A 57 15.76 -2.64 -1.18
C ARG A 57 14.36 -2.11 -1.49
N PHE A 58 14.04 -1.88 -2.77
CA PHE A 58 12.73 -1.38 -3.18
C PHE A 58 11.62 -2.40 -2.88
N VAL A 59 11.84 -3.67 -3.20
CA VAL A 59 10.85 -4.74 -2.96
C VAL A 59 10.66 -4.97 -1.46
N GLU A 60 11.74 -4.87 -0.69
CA GLU A 60 11.70 -5.01 0.77
C GLU A 60 10.90 -3.88 1.41
N LEU A 61 11.11 -2.63 0.96
CA LEU A 61 10.39 -1.46 1.44
C LEU A 61 8.90 -1.52 1.08
N GLU A 62 8.57 -1.86 -0.17
CA GLU A 62 7.19 -2.14 -0.60
C GLU A 62 6.54 -3.19 0.32
N GLY A 63 7.30 -4.22 0.68
CA GLY A 63 6.92 -5.23 1.66
C GLY A 63 6.52 -4.69 3.01
N GLU A 64 7.37 -3.86 3.59
CA GLU A 64 7.15 -3.26 4.90
C GLU A 64 5.90 -2.37 4.89
N ILE A 65 5.78 -1.51 3.88
CA ILE A 65 4.63 -0.61 3.70
C ILE A 65 3.35 -1.43 3.60
N ASN A 66 3.30 -2.42 2.71
CA ASN A 66 2.09 -3.22 2.49
C ASN A 66 1.69 -4.08 3.69
N ARG A 67 2.66 -4.62 4.45
CA ARG A 67 2.38 -5.36 5.69
C ARG A 67 1.83 -4.46 6.80
N SER A 68 2.17 -3.16 6.80
CA SER A 68 1.67 -2.20 7.78
C SER A 68 0.23 -1.75 7.52
N MET A 69 -0.26 -1.87 6.28
CA MET A 69 -1.56 -1.33 5.86
C MET A 69 -2.78 -1.86 6.63
N PRO A 70 -2.89 -3.17 6.95
CA PRO A 70 -4.05 -3.67 7.69
C PRO A 70 -4.19 -3.02 9.07
N GLY A 71 -3.07 -2.93 9.81
CA GLY A 71 -3.04 -2.27 11.13
C GLY A 71 -3.35 -0.78 11.02
N TYR A 72 -2.87 -0.11 9.97
CA TYR A 72 -3.23 1.27 9.68
C TYR A 72 -4.73 1.45 9.47
N VAL A 73 -5.37 0.60 8.67
CA VAL A 73 -6.81 0.69 8.40
C VAL A 73 -7.63 0.41 9.66
N VAL A 74 -7.30 -0.63 10.43
CA VAL A 74 -7.99 -0.93 11.70
C VAL A 74 -7.94 0.27 12.65
N ARG A 75 -6.75 0.86 12.83
CA ARG A 75 -6.60 2.05 13.68
C ARG A 75 -7.46 3.22 13.20
N ARG A 76 -7.50 3.48 11.89
CA ARG A 76 -8.30 4.56 11.29
C ARG A 76 -9.79 4.36 11.50
N VAL A 77 -10.28 3.13 11.35
CA VAL A 77 -11.68 2.80 11.62
C VAL A 77 -11.98 3.01 13.11
N GLY A 78 -11.04 2.65 13.99
CA GLY A 78 -11.14 2.88 15.44
C GLY A 78 -11.28 4.35 15.79
N GLU A 79 -10.41 5.19 15.23
CA GLU A 79 -10.46 6.66 15.38
C GLU A 79 -11.82 7.20 14.92
N ALA A 80 -12.27 6.84 13.72
CA ALA A 80 -13.55 7.31 13.19
C ALA A 80 -14.76 6.87 14.04
N ARG A 81 -14.71 5.68 14.65
CA ARG A 81 -15.78 5.21 15.56
C ARG A 81 -15.74 5.92 16.91
N ASN A 82 -14.55 6.21 17.42
CA ASN A 82 -14.39 6.96 18.65
C ASN A 82 -14.89 8.40 18.51
N ASP A 83 -14.74 9.02 17.34
CA ASP A 83 -15.32 10.34 17.03
C ASP A 83 -16.86 10.33 17.16
N ASP A 84 -17.50 9.20 16.86
CA ASP A 84 -18.94 8.97 17.05
C ASP A 84 -19.30 8.52 18.49
N GLY A 85 -18.34 8.47 19.42
CA GLY A 85 -18.52 7.97 20.79
C GLY A 85 -18.73 6.46 20.89
N LYS A 86 -18.34 5.68 19.87
CA LYS A 86 -18.49 4.22 19.82
C LYS A 86 -17.12 3.54 19.94
N SER A 87 -17.07 2.38 20.58
CA SER A 87 -15.88 1.53 20.55
C SER A 87 -15.76 0.77 19.22
N LEU A 88 -14.54 0.38 18.89
CA LEU A 88 -14.28 -0.64 17.87
C LEU A 88 -14.45 -2.05 18.43
#